data_AF-A0A969BHC4-F1
#
_entry.id   AF-A0A969BHC4-F1
#
_cell.length_a   1.000
_cell.length_b   1.000
_cell.length_c   1.000
_cell.angle_alpha   90.00
_cell.angle_beta   90.00
_cell.angle_gamma   90.00
#
_symmetry.space_group_name_H-M   'P 1'
#
loop_
_entity.id
_entity.type
_entity.pdbx_description
1 polymer ?
#
loop_
_entity_poly.entity_id
_entity_poly.type
_entity_poly.pdbx_seq_one_letter_code
_entity_poly.pdbx_strand_id
1 'polypeptide(L)'
;MKTNNKKVFQSGRKVEPLPKRTSLISLRLTEEEKEAWERLAEEAGLGNNLSKFIRYCVENRRIAPPAPAINSDAYTELGRIGNNINQIAYAINRAIKMGEPVTTDPTVYIEALKPLLQEVRQMLIGMPNQYNPDKNSWRK
;
A
#
# COMPACT_ATOMS: atom_id res chain seq x y z
N MET A 1 19.56 -20.73 37.84
CA MET A 1 18.58 -20.81 36.72
C MET A 1 18.78 -19.60 35.82
N LYS A 2 19.13 -19.80 34.55
CA LYS A 2 19.55 -18.73 33.63
C LYS A 2 18.32 -18.01 33.06
N THR A 3 18.26 -16.70 33.23
CA THR A 3 17.25 -15.81 32.65
C THR A 3 17.40 -15.76 31.13
N ASN A 4 16.35 -16.17 30.42
CA ASN A 4 16.36 -16.25 28.96
C ASN A 4 16.07 -14.86 28.38
N ASN A 5 17.15 -14.17 28.00
CA ASN A 5 17.10 -12.85 27.36
C ASN A 5 16.48 -13.01 25.97
N LYS A 6 15.22 -12.56 25.78
CA LYS A 6 14.58 -12.54 24.46
C LYS A 6 15.37 -11.59 23.54
N LYS A 7 16.10 -12.14 22.58
CA LYS A 7 16.68 -11.36 21.47
C LYS A 7 15.55 -10.74 20.67
N VAL A 8 15.35 -9.43 20.84
CA VAL A 8 14.48 -8.63 19.97
C VAL A 8 15.17 -8.58 18.61
N PHE A 9 14.55 -9.20 17.59
CA PHE A 9 15.00 -9.06 16.21
C PHE A 9 14.85 -7.60 15.80
N GLN A 10 15.96 -6.86 15.67
CA GLN A 10 15.96 -5.55 15.05
C GLN A 10 15.82 -5.73 13.54
N SER A 11 14.59 -5.63 13.03
CA SER A 11 14.36 -5.59 11.58
C SER A 11 14.76 -4.23 11.03
N GLY A 12 15.82 -4.19 10.23
CA GLY A 12 16.19 -3.02 9.44
C GLY A 12 17.70 -2.84 9.33
N ARG A 13 18.22 -2.72 8.10
CA ARG A 13 19.54 -2.12 7.88
C ARG A 13 19.49 -0.71 8.49
N LYS A 14 20.43 -0.37 9.37
CA LYS A 14 20.64 1.02 9.82
C LYS A 14 21.15 1.82 8.62
N VAL A 15 20.24 2.38 7.84
CA VAL A 15 20.57 3.32 6.77
C VAL A 15 20.74 4.68 7.43
N GLU A 16 21.91 5.30 7.24
CA GLU A 16 22.10 6.67 7.70
C GLU A 16 21.07 7.58 7.02
N PRO A 17 20.39 8.45 7.78
CA PRO A 17 19.39 9.33 7.20
C PRO A 17 20.05 10.29 6.20
N LEU A 18 19.46 10.41 5.02
CA LEU A 18 19.91 11.36 4.01
C LEU A 18 19.93 12.79 4.59
N PRO A 19 20.90 13.63 4.18
CA PRO A 19 20.99 14.99 4.67
C PRO A 19 19.69 15.77 4.39
N LYS A 20 19.22 16.50 5.40
CA LYS A 20 18.01 17.34 5.28
C LYS A 20 18.29 18.53 4.36
N ARG A 21 17.34 18.84 3.49
CA ARG A 21 17.40 20.02 2.62
C ARG A 21 16.95 21.24 3.41
N THR A 22 17.82 22.23 3.57
CA THR A 22 17.57 23.43 4.39
C THR A 22 17.58 24.73 3.59
N SER A 23 18.25 24.76 2.43
CA SER A 23 18.31 25.94 1.56
C SER A 23 16.99 26.14 0.80
N LEU A 24 16.46 27.35 0.85
CA LEU A 24 15.25 27.77 0.13
C LEU A 24 15.64 28.55 -1.14
N ILE A 25 15.01 28.22 -2.26
CA ILE A 25 15.05 29.00 -3.51
C ILE A 25 13.63 29.50 -3.75
N SER A 26 13.45 30.82 -3.85
CA SER A 26 12.15 31.44 -4.17
C SER A 26 12.11 31.89 -5.62
N LEU A 27 10.99 31.65 -6.28
CA LEU A 27 10.70 32.06 -7.66
C LEU A 27 9.43 32.89 -7.64
N ARG A 28 9.39 33.97 -8.44
CA ARG A 28 8.16 34.73 -8.69
C ARG A 28 7.53 34.16 -9.94
N LEU A 29 6.24 33.85 -9.86
CA LEU A 29 5.44 33.31 -10.93
C LEU A 29 4.17 34.15 -11.06
N THR A 30 3.60 34.22 -12.25
CA THR A 30 2.20 34.59 -12.40
C THR A 30 1.30 33.44 -11.92
N GLU A 31 0.00 33.71 -11.74
CA GLU A 31 -0.92 32.64 -11.31
C GLU A 31 -1.02 31.56 -12.39
N GLU A 32 -1.05 31.96 -13.67
CA GLU A 32 -1.13 31.04 -14.81
C GLU A 32 0.10 30.13 -14.91
N GLU A 33 1.29 30.66 -14.64
CA GLU A 33 2.52 29.87 -14.62
C GLU A 33 2.50 28.85 -13.49
N LYS A 34 2.05 29.26 -12.31
CA LYS A 34 1.93 28.37 -11.16
C LYS A 34 0.92 27.25 -11.40
N GLU A 35 -0.26 27.57 -11.92
CA GLU A 35 -1.28 26.57 -12.28
C GLU A 35 -0.77 25.59 -13.34
N ALA A 36 -0.03 26.08 -14.34
CA ALA A 36 0.57 25.22 -15.36
C ALA A 36 1.57 24.24 -14.74
N TRP A 37 2.39 24.70 -13.79
CA TRP A 37 3.36 23.83 -13.11
C TRP A 37 2.69 22.81 -12.19
N GLU A 38 1.63 23.20 -11.49
CA GLU A 38 0.84 22.28 -10.66
C GLU A 38 0.19 21.19 -11.52
N ARG A 39 -0.36 21.55 -12.68
CA ARG A 39 -0.93 20.59 -13.64
C ARG A 39 0.12 19.60 -14.15
N LEU A 40 1.29 20.10 -14.56
CA LEU A 40 2.39 19.24 -15.02
C LEU A 40 2.88 18.31 -13.90
N ALA A 41 2.90 18.79 -12.65
CA ALA A 41 3.24 17.96 -11.50
C ALA A 41 2.20 16.86 -11.27
N GLU A 42 0.91 17.16 -11.40
CA GLU A 42 -0.18 16.19 -11.29
C GLU A 42 -0.08 15.10 -12.35
N GLU A 43 0.09 15.49 -13.62
CA GLU A 43 0.29 14.56 -14.75
C GLU A 43 1.51 13.66 -14.56
N ALA A 44 2.55 14.18 -13.91
CA ALA A 44 3.77 13.44 -13.58
C ALA A 44 3.66 12.60 -12.29
N GLY A 45 2.51 12.56 -11.61
CA GLY A 45 2.30 11.82 -10.36
C GLY A 45 2.96 12.45 -9.12
N LEU A 46 3.24 13.76 -9.17
CA LEU A 46 3.92 14.54 -8.12
C LEU A 46 3.10 15.77 -7.68
N GLY A 47 1.79 15.81 -7.93
CA GLY A 47 0.96 16.99 -7.62
C GLY A 47 0.93 17.38 -6.14
N ASN A 48 1.07 16.42 -5.22
CA ASN A 48 1.22 16.70 -3.79
C ASN A 48 2.59 17.29 -3.39
N ASN A 49 3.54 17.40 -4.32
CA ASN A 49 4.90 17.88 -4.06
C ASN A 49 5.52 18.61 -5.26
N LEU A 50 5.01 19.81 -5.54
CA LEU A 50 5.50 20.68 -6.61
C LEU A 50 7.01 20.95 -6.51
N SER A 51 7.55 21.15 -5.30
CA SER A 51 8.99 21.35 -5.09
C SER A 51 9.84 20.16 -5.53
N LYS A 52 9.34 18.94 -5.37
CA LYS A 52 10.02 17.72 -5.83
C LYS A 52 9.95 17.62 -7.36
N PHE A 53 8.81 17.95 -7.96
CA PHE A 53 8.64 18.00 -9.42
C PHE A 53 9.64 18.96 -10.06
N ILE A 54 9.65 20.23 -9.62
CA ILE A 54 10.57 21.26 -10.13
C ILE A 54 12.02 20.79 -10.03
N ARG A 55 12.41 20.22 -8.88
CA ARG A 55 13.77 19.70 -8.69
C ARG A 55 14.10 18.59 -9.68
N TYR A 56 13.19 17.66 -9.93
CA TYR A 56 13.41 16.59 -10.90
C TYR A 56 13.59 17.13 -12.32
N CYS A 57 12.83 18.15 -12.71
CA CYS A 57 13.01 18.85 -13.98
C CYS A 57 14.41 19.50 -14.05
N VAL A 58 14.81 20.25 -13.03
CA VAL A 58 16.12 20.93 -12.97
C VAL A 58 17.30 19.94 -12.97
N GLU A 59 17.18 18.83 -12.23
CA GLU A 59 18.19 17.78 -12.16
C GLU A 59 18.14 16.82 -13.37
N ASN A 60 17.25 17.06 -14.34
CA ASN A 60 16.97 16.20 -15.48
C ASN A 60 16.77 14.72 -15.08
N ARG A 61 16.10 14.50 -13.95
CA ARG A 61 15.79 13.15 -13.47
C ARG A 61 14.60 12.60 -14.22
N ARG A 62 14.68 11.30 -14.53
CA ARG A 62 13.53 10.55 -15.02
C ARG A 62 12.44 10.53 -13.95
N ILE A 63 11.29 11.09 -14.28
CA ILE A 63 10.06 10.95 -13.49
C ILE A 63 9.39 9.66 -13.95
N ALA A 64 9.19 8.72 -13.04
CA ALA A 64 8.44 7.52 -13.36
C ALA A 64 6.97 7.92 -13.61
N PRO A 65 6.31 7.35 -14.64
CA PRO A 65 4.89 7.62 -14.84
C PRO A 65 4.11 7.24 -13.59
N PRO A 66 3.02 7.95 -13.27
CA PRO A 66 2.16 7.59 -12.16
C PRO A 66 1.69 6.14 -12.31
N ALA A 67 1.58 5.44 -11.18
CA ALA A 67 1.00 4.10 -11.19
C ALA A 67 -0.43 4.19 -11.74
N PRO A 68 -0.81 3.33 -12.70
CA PRO A 68 -2.19 3.26 -13.17
C PRO A 68 -3.18 3.07 -12.01
N ALA A 69 -4.36 3.69 -12.06
CA ALA A 69 -5.34 3.63 -10.98
C ALA A 69 -5.71 2.19 -10.57
N ILE A 70 -5.84 1.31 -11.58
CA ILE A 70 -6.01 -0.15 -11.42
C ILE A 70 -4.99 -0.79 -10.46
N ASN A 71 -3.75 -0.29 -10.41
CA ASN A 71 -2.72 -0.82 -9.51
C ASN A 71 -3.01 -0.44 -8.06
N SER A 72 -3.61 0.73 -7.80
CA SER A 72 -3.98 1.16 -6.44
C SER A 72 -5.10 0.28 -5.88
N ASP A 73 -6.12 0.03 -6.70
CA ASP A 73 -7.27 -0.80 -6.31
C ASP A 73 -6.84 -2.25 -6.11
N ALA A 74 -6.09 -2.81 -7.06
CA ALA A 74 -5.54 -4.17 -6.94
C ALA A 74 -4.59 -4.30 -5.73
N TYR A 75 -3.78 -3.28 -5.44
CA TYR A 75 -2.90 -3.27 -4.27
C TYR A 75 -3.69 -3.33 -2.96
N THR A 76 -4.81 -2.59 -2.88
CA THR A 76 -5.68 -2.59 -1.70
C THR A 76 -6.28 -3.98 -1.45
N GLU A 77 -6.82 -4.61 -2.50
CA GLU A 77 -7.40 -5.96 -2.38
C GLU A 77 -6.35 -7.03 -2.06
N LEU A 78 -5.15 -6.95 -2.67
CA LEU A 78 -4.02 -7.80 -2.30
C LEU A 78 -3.61 -7.62 -0.83
N GLY A 79 -3.68 -6.40 -0.30
CA GLY A 79 -3.43 -6.11 1.12
C GLY A 79 -4.44 -6.81 2.04
N ARG A 80 -5.72 -6.81 1.68
CA ARG A 80 -6.77 -7.54 2.44
C ARG A 80 -6.55 -9.05 2.40
N ILE A 81 -6.19 -9.59 1.25
CA ILE A 81 -5.82 -11.01 1.08
C ILE A 81 -4.65 -11.35 2.01
N GLY A 82 -3.58 -10.56 1.98
CA GLY A 82 -2.41 -10.76 2.83
C GLY A 82 -2.75 -10.73 4.33
N ASN A 83 -3.62 -9.82 4.76
CA ASN A 83 -4.08 -9.74 6.15
C ASN A 83 -4.84 -11.00 6.58
N ASN A 84 -5.72 -11.53 5.73
CA ASN A 84 -6.46 -12.76 6.04
C ASN A 84 -5.50 -13.96 6.17
N ILE A 85 -4.53 -14.09 5.26
CA ILE A 85 -3.50 -15.15 5.34
C ILE A 85 -2.69 -15.01 6.63
N ASN A 86 -2.30 -13.79 7.00
CA ASN A 86 -1.58 -13.54 8.25
C ASN A 86 -2.38 -13.92 9.49
N GLN A 87 -3.70 -13.70 9.49
CA GLN A 87 -4.58 -14.10 10.60
C GLN A 87 -4.64 -15.62 10.76
N ILE A 88 -4.78 -16.37 9.64
CA ILE A 88 -4.72 -17.84 9.65
C ILE A 88 -3.37 -18.31 10.22
N ALA A 89 -2.28 -17.79 9.67
CA ALA A 89 -0.93 -18.19 10.09
C ALA A 89 -0.68 -17.86 11.57
N TYR A 90 -1.14 -16.71 12.05
CA TYR A 90 -1.04 -16.30 13.45
C TYR A 90 -1.83 -17.24 14.38
N ALA A 91 -3.07 -17.57 14.02
CA ALA A 91 -3.92 -18.46 14.81
C ALA A 91 -3.30 -19.87 14.93
N ILE A 92 -2.81 -20.42 13.82
CA ILE A 92 -2.11 -21.72 13.79
C ILE A 92 -0.85 -21.69 14.65
N ASN A 93 0.01 -20.68 14.46
CA ASN A 93 1.26 -20.56 15.22
C ASN A 93 1.02 -20.38 16.72
N ARG A 94 -0.05 -19.67 17.10
CA ARG A 94 -0.46 -19.52 18.50
C ARG A 94 -0.89 -20.87 19.09
N ALA A 95 -1.74 -21.62 18.40
CA ALA A 95 -2.22 -22.92 18.87
C ALA A 95 -1.05 -23.90 19.09
N ILE A 96 -0.14 -24.01 18.11
CA ILE A 96 1.08 -24.84 18.22
C ILE A 96 1.93 -24.45 19.43
N LYS A 97 2.14 -23.14 19.64
CA LYS A 97 2.96 -22.65 20.76
C LYS A 97 2.34 -22.92 22.13
N MET A 98 1.02 -22.88 22.22
CA MET A 98 0.29 -23.14 23.46
C MET A 98 0.04 -24.64 23.71
N GLY A 99 0.42 -25.51 22.77
CA GLY A 99 0.10 -26.94 22.82
C GLY A 99 -1.41 -27.21 22.70
N GLU A 100 -2.17 -26.22 22.21
CA GLU A 100 -3.61 -26.34 21.98
C GLU A 100 -3.85 -27.05 20.64
N PRO A 101 -4.91 -27.85 20.51
CA PRO A 101 -5.32 -28.37 19.22
C PRO A 101 -5.65 -27.21 18.28
N VAL A 102 -5.22 -27.30 17.02
CA VAL A 102 -5.57 -26.31 15.99
C VAL A 102 -7.06 -26.49 15.67
N THR A 103 -7.91 -25.74 16.35
CA THR A 103 -9.36 -25.70 16.14
C THR A 103 -9.80 -24.53 15.26
N THR A 104 -8.84 -23.74 14.76
CA THR A 104 -9.14 -22.65 13.82
C THR A 104 -9.63 -23.26 12.53
N ASP A 105 -10.90 -23.00 12.18
CA ASP A 105 -11.45 -23.36 10.89
C ASP A 105 -10.91 -22.38 9.82
N PRO A 106 -9.98 -22.82 8.94
CA PRO A 106 -9.44 -21.96 7.91
C PRO A 106 -10.47 -21.65 6.81
N THR A 107 -11.57 -22.41 6.75
CA THR A 107 -12.60 -22.32 5.70
C THR A 107 -13.20 -20.93 5.67
N VAL A 108 -13.49 -20.32 6.82
CA VAL A 108 -14.05 -18.96 6.91
C VAL A 108 -13.14 -17.93 6.22
N TYR A 109 -11.83 -18.02 6.45
CA TYR A 109 -10.87 -17.10 5.85
C TYR A 109 -10.61 -17.41 4.37
N ILE A 110 -10.59 -18.69 3.99
CA ILE A 110 -10.48 -19.14 2.58
C ILE A 110 -11.70 -18.68 1.78
N GLU A 111 -12.90 -18.78 2.34
CA GLU A 111 -14.13 -18.29 1.73
C GLU A 111 -14.12 -16.76 1.58
N ALA A 112 -13.59 -16.03 2.58
CA ALA A 112 -13.39 -14.60 2.48
C ALA A 112 -12.31 -14.19 1.46
N LEU A 113 -11.35 -15.06 1.14
CA LEU A 113 -10.30 -14.81 0.13
C LEU A 113 -10.81 -14.95 -1.32
N LYS A 114 -11.75 -15.88 -1.57
CA LYS A 114 -12.31 -16.14 -2.90
C LYS A 114 -12.87 -14.89 -3.61
N PRO A 115 -13.72 -14.06 -3.00
CA PRO A 115 -14.24 -12.86 -3.66
C PRO A 115 -13.14 -11.83 -3.92
N LEU A 116 -12.23 -11.60 -2.96
CA LEU A 116 -11.12 -10.66 -3.12
C LEU A 116 -10.18 -11.05 -4.29
N LEU A 117 -9.86 -12.35 -4.42
CA LEU A 117 -9.08 -12.86 -5.55
C LEU A 117 -9.81 -12.69 -6.89
N GLN A 118 -11.13 -12.84 -6.89
CA GLN A 118 -11.96 -12.61 -8.06
C GLN A 118 -11.99 -11.14 -8.46
N GLU A 119 -12.06 -10.22 -7.49
CA GLU A 119 -11.98 -8.77 -7.71
C GLU A 119 -10.63 -8.37 -8.32
N VAL A 120 -9.53 -8.86 -7.75
CA VAL A 120 -8.18 -8.65 -8.32
C VAL A 120 -8.12 -9.17 -9.76
N ARG A 121 -8.66 -10.36 -10.03
CA ARG A 121 -8.69 -10.91 -11.40
C ARG A 121 -9.48 -10.05 -12.37
N GLN A 122 -10.63 -9.53 -11.95
CA GLN A 122 -11.50 -8.67 -12.77
C GLN A 122 -10.85 -7.31 -13.05
N MET A 123 -10.23 -6.70 -12.02
CA MET A 123 -9.47 -5.47 -12.18
C MET A 123 -8.39 -5.66 -13.25
N LEU A 124 -7.55 -6.70 -13.13
CA LEU A 124 -6.41 -6.94 -14.03
C LEU A 124 -6.79 -7.12 -15.51
N ILE A 125 -8.00 -7.59 -15.82
CA ILE A 125 -8.49 -7.77 -17.20
C ILE A 125 -9.38 -6.62 -17.69
N GLY A 126 -9.55 -5.57 -16.88
CA GLY A 126 -10.37 -4.40 -17.23
C GLY A 126 -11.86 -4.69 -17.30
N MET A 127 -12.35 -5.75 -16.66
CA MET A 127 -13.79 -6.01 -16.56
C MET A 127 -14.39 -5.12 -15.48
N PRO A 128 -15.52 -4.42 -15.75
CA PRO A 128 -16.15 -3.56 -14.76
C PRO A 128 -16.52 -4.37 -13.52
N ASN A 129 -16.16 -3.83 -12.36
CA ASN A 129 -16.43 -4.43 -11.06
C ASN A 129 -17.95 -4.59 -10.88
N GLN A 130 -18.45 -5.82 -10.93
CA GLN A 130 -19.84 -6.13 -10.59
C GLN A 130 -20.03 -6.44 -9.09
N TYR A 131 -18.94 -6.46 -8.32
CA TYR A 131 -19.00 -6.71 -6.89
C TYR A 131 -19.32 -5.41 -6.14
N ASN A 132 -20.57 -5.34 -5.69
CA ASN A 132 -21.08 -4.27 -4.85
C ASN A 132 -21.22 -4.81 -3.41
N PRO A 133 -20.39 -4.36 -2.45
CA PRO A 133 -20.48 -4.80 -1.05
C PRO A 133 -21.78 -4.36 -0.36
N ASP A 134 -22.47 -3.34 -0.89
CA ASP A 134 -23.72 -2.78 -0.33
C ASP A 134 -24.97 -3.55 -0.78
N LYS A 135 -24.84 -4.51 -1.71
CA LYS A 135 -25.96 -5.37 -2.17
C LYS A 135 -26.17 -6.65 -1.36
N ASN A 136 -25.35 -6.92 -0.35
CA ASN A 136 -25.60 -8.01 0.60
C ASN A 136 -26.49 -7.57 1.77
N SER A 137 -27.63 -6.95 1.46
CA SER A 137 -28.69 -6.60 2.42
C SER A 137 -29.56 -7.81 2.81
N TRP A 138 -28.94 -8.93 3.17
CA TRP A 138 -29.63 -10.10 3.75
C TRP A 138 -29.42 -10.22 5.26
N ARG A 139 -29.50 -9.09 5.95
CA ARG A 139 -29.80 -9.06 7.39
C ARG A 139 -31.03 -8.18 7.61
N LYS A 140 -32.20 -8.82 7.51
CA LYS A 140 -33.28 -8.58 8.48
C LYS A 140 -32.91 -9.26 9.78
#